data_AF-A0A6V7HWJ4-F1
#
_entry.id   AF-A0A6V7HWJ4-F1
#
_cell.length_a   1.000
_cell.length_b   1.000
_cell.length_c   1.000
_cell.angle_alpha   90.00
_cell.angle_beta   90.00
_cell.angle_gamma   90.00
#
_symmetry.space_group_name_H-M   'P 1'
#
loop_
_entity.id
_entity.type
_entity.pdbx_description
1 polymer ?
#
loop_
_entity_poly.entity_id
_entity_poly.type
_entity_poly.pdbx_seq_one_letter_code
_entity_poly.pdbx_strand_id
1 'polypeptide(L)'
;SAETATKVANSADLIKELKAKYAPTTPDFTKVLENWVKTPGFPVVSVTRDYTTGKVNITQARFLLKANETQKQTYYVPFNYAQKPDDFKDVSVTGWLTPDKPLVDYDAKLDDKQWVVFNKEHF
;
A
#
# COMPACT_ATOMS: atom_id res chain seq x y z
N SER A 1 21.39 -38.52 -20.13
CA SER A 1 21.25 -37.07 -20.02
C SER A 1 19.80 -36.70 -20.30
N ALA A 2 19.07 -36.22 -19.28
CA ALA A 2 17.73 -35.66 -19.47
C ALA A 2 17.84 -34.16 -19.24
N GLU A 3 17.57 -33.43 -20.31
CA GLU A 3 17.65 -31.98 -20.42
C GLU A 3 16.50 -31.36 -19.63
N THR A 4 16.81 -30.64 -18.55
CA THR A 4 15.83 -29.89 -17.77
C THR A 4 15.37 -28.71 -18.63
N ALA A 5 14.17 -28.82 -19.22
CA ALA A 5 13.56 -27.73 -19.97
C ALA A 5 13.34 -26.51 -19.06
N THR A 6 14.15 -25.47 -19.24
CA THR A 6 13.97 -24.16 -18.60
C THR A 6 12.74 -23.49 -19.23
N LYS A 7 11.60 -23.53 -18.54
CA LYS A 7 10.42 -22.76 -18.92
C LYS A 7 10.63 -21.29 -18.55
N VAL A 8 10.39 -20.38 -19.50
CA VAL A 8 10.37 -18.94 -19.23
C VAL A 8 9.07 -18.62 -18.48
N ALA A 9 9.18 -18.06 -17.28
CA ALA A 9 8.04 -17.61 -16.49
C ALA A 9 7.83 -16.09 -16.63
N ASN A 10 6.59 -15.63 -16.56
CA ASN A 10 6.23 -14.21 -16.53
C ASN A 10 5.41 -13.85 -15.28
N SER A 11 4.94 -12.59 -15.19
CA SER A 11 4.17 -12.11 -14.02
C SER A 11 2.87 -12.87 -13.79
N ALA A 12 2.21 -13.38 -14.84
CA ALA A 12 1.01 -14.20 -14.71
C ALA A 12 1.30 -15.57 -14.09
N ASP A 13 2.44 -16.18 -14.41
CA ASP A 13 2.87 -17.44 -13.80
C ASP A 13 3.13 -17.23 -12.29
N LEU A 14 3.83 -16.15 -11.93
CA LEU A 14 4.07 -15.81 -10.53
C LEU A 14 2.76 -15.57 -9.75
N ILE A 15 1.85 -14.78 -10.30
CA ILE A 15 0.55 -14.49 -9.69
C ILE A 15 -0.26 -15.78 -9.48
N LYS A 16 -0.25 -16.68 -10.46
CA LYS A 16 -0.93 -17.97 -10.39
C LYS A 16 -0.39 -18.84 -9.26
N GLU A 17 0.93 -18.97 -9.14
CA GLU A 17 1.56 -19.77 -8.09
C GLU A 17 1.31 -19.18 -6.69
N LEU A 18 1.36 -17.85 -6.55
CA LEU A 18 1.04 -17.18 -5.28
C LEU A 18 -0.43 -17.42 -4.88
N LYS A 19 -1.36 -17.32 -5.84
CA LYS A 19 -2.78 -17.60 -5.59
C LYS A 19 -3.04 -19.05 -5.18
N ALA A 20 -2.29 -20.00 -5.73
CA ALA A 20 -2.41 -21.42 -5.37
C ALA A 20 -1.86 -21.71 -3.96
N LYS A 21 -0.87 -20.94 -3.51
CA LYS A 21 -0.18 -21.15 -2.23
C LYS A 21 -0.85 -20.48 -1.04
N TYR A 22 -1.47 -19.31 -1.23
CA TYR A 22 -1.99 -18.49 -0.14
C TYR A 22 -3.52 -18.46 -0.10
N ALA A 23 -4.06 -18.40 1.11
CA ALA A 23 -5.50 -18.23 1.32
C ALA A 23 -6.00 -16.89 0.74
N PRO A 24 -7.29 -16.80 0.35
CA PRO A 24 -7.88 -15.54 -0.06
C PRO A 24 -7.69 -14.44 0.99
N THR A 25 -7.28 -13.25 0.54
CA THR A 25 -7.10 -12.07 1.39
C THR A 25 -8.17 -11.02 1.09
N THR A 26 -8.32 -10.04 1.98
CA THR A 26 -9.12 -8.84 1.73
C THR A 26 -8.24 -7.60 1.96
N PRO A 27 -7.98 -6.77 0.93
CA PRO A 27 -8.33 -6.93 -0.49
C PRO A 27 -7.72 -8.18 -1.14
N ASP A 28 -8.28 -8.60 -2.28
CA ASP A 28 -7.80 -9.76 -3.05
C ASP A 28 -6.34 -9.56 -3.48
N PHE A 29 -5.44 -10.40 -2.97
CA PHE A 29 -4.00 -10.32 -3.19
C PHE A 29 -3.63 -10.32 -4.69
N THR A 30 -4.33 -11.11 -5.50
CA THR A 30 -4.07 -11.16 -6.94
C THR A 30 -4.41 -9.82 -7.59
N LYS A 31 -5.52 -9.18 -7.20
CA LYS A 31 -5.88 -7.85 -7.71
C LYS A 31 -4.91 -6.77 -7.25
N VAL A 32 -4.43 -6.85 -6.00
CA VAL A 32 -3.40 -5.94 -5.48
C VAL A 32 -2.15 -6.06 -6.35
N LEU A 33 -1.62 -7.27 -6.53
CA LEU A 33 -0.38 -7.49 -7.27
C LEU A 33 -0.52 -7.10 -8.76
N GLU A 34 -1.64 -7.47 -9.40
CA GLU A 34 -1.91 -7.07 -10.78
C GLU A 34 -1.95 -5.56 -10.96
N ASN A 35 -2.56 -4.83 -10.02
CA ASN A 35 -2.61 -3.38 -10.06
C ASN A 35 -1.20 -2.78 -9.99
N TRP A 36 -0.35 -3.24 -9.07
CA TRP A 36 1.05 -2.76 -8.99
C TRP A 36 1.89 -3.10 -10.21
N VAL A 37 1.70 -4.29 -10.81
CA VAL A 37 2.46 -4.71 -11.99
C VAL A 37 2.04 -3.98 -13.26
N LYS A 38 0.74 -3.68 -13.41
CA LYS A 38 0.18 -3.10 -14.64
C LYS A 38 0.06 -1.57 -14.60
N THR A 39 0.16 -0.96 -13.42
CA THR A 39 0.03 0.50 -13.26
C THR A 39 1.42 1.14 -13.21
N PRO A 40 1.82 1.95 -14.20
CA PRO A 40 3.15 2.54 -14.22
C PRO A 40 3.33 3.59 -13.11
N GLY A 41 4.55 3.69 -12.57
CA GLY A 41 4.88 4.63 -11.49
C GLY A 41 4.55 4.11 -10.10
N PHE A 42 4.47 5.01 -9.12
CA PHE A 42 4.15 4.70 -7.73
C PHE A 42 3.31 5.82 -7.09
N PRO A 43 2.55 5.52 -6.03
CA PRO A 43 1.76 6.51 -5.31
C PRO A 43 2.63 7.31 -4.33
N VAL A 44 2.29 8.58 -4.17
CA VAL A 44 2.57 9.36 -2.96
C VAL A 44 1.38 9.21 -2.04
N VAL A 45 1.65 8.83 -0.78
CA VAL A 45 0.67 8.86 0.30
C VAL A 45 0.83 10.17 1.05
N SER A 46 -0.23 10.96 1.10
CA SER A 46 -0.30 12.18 1.92
C SER A 46 -1.15 11.91 3.15
N VAL A 47 -0.64 12.30 4.31
CA VAL A 47 -1.31 12.14 5.60
C VAL A 47 -1.49 13.53 6.19
N THR A 48 -2.74 13.95 6.38
CA THR A 48 -3.10 15.19 7.04
C THR A 48 -3.74 14.88 8.37
N ARG A 49 -3.11 15.32 9.46
CA ARG A 49 -3.62 15.11 10.81
C ARG A 49 -4.51 16.26 11.24
N ASP A 50 -5.64 15.92 11.84
CA ASP A 50 -6.45 16.84 12.64
C ASP A 50 -6.05 16.70 14.13
N TYR A 51 -5.45 17.75 14.67
CA TYR A 51 -5.00 17.79 16.07
C TYR A 51 -6.14 18.00 17.06
N THR A 52 -7.31 18.49 16.62
CA THR A 52 -8.49 18.66 17.46
C THR A 52 -9.24 17.36 17.66
N THR A 53 -9.38 16.55 16.59
CA THR A 53 -10.11 15.27 16.65
C THR A 53 -9.22 14.04 16.84
N GLY A 54 -7.90 14.16 16.66
CA GLY A 54 -6.97 13.04 16.73
C GLY A 54 -7.01 12.11 15.51
N LYS A 55 -7.78 12.48 14.49
CA LYS A 55 -7.94 11.72 13.24
C LYS A 55 -6.87 12.08 12.20
N VAL A 56 -6.73 11.20 11.22
CA VAL A 56 -5.85 11.41 10.07
C VAL A 56 -6.62 11.18 8.76
N ASN A 57 -6.51 12.13 7.85
CA ASN A 57 -6.96 11.98 6.48
C ASN A 57 -5.79 11.46 5.64
N ILE A 58 -5.96 10.29 5.06
CA ILE A 58 -4.94 9.59 4.28
C ILE A 58 -5.39 9.59 2.83
N THR A 59 -4.57 10.11 1.91
CA THR A 59 -4.88 10.17 0.48
C THR A 59 -3.74 9.62 -0.37
N GLN A 60 -4.05 9.13 -1.56
CA GLN A 60 -3.06 8.80 -2.58
C GLN A 60 -3.18 9.65 -3.85
N ALA A 61 -2.03 9.95 -4.44
CA ALA A 61 -1.90 10.48 -5.80
C ALA A 61 -0.68 9.83 -6.47
N ARG A 62 -0.66 9.74 -7.81
CA ARG A 62 0.55 9.26 -8.50
C ARG A 62 1.71 10.25 -8.34
N PHE A 63 2.91 9.75 -8.05
CA PHE A 63 4.12 10.55 -8.09
C PHE A 63 4.46 10.95 -9.53
N LEU A 64 4.65 12.24 -9.76
CA LEU A 64 5.02 12.81 -11.05
C LEU A 64 6.17 13.80 -10.83
N LEU A 65 7.25 13.67 -11.62
CA LEU A 65 8.36 14.62 -11.60
C LEU A 65 7.96 16.00 -12.17
N LYS A 66 6.90 16.06 -12.98
CA LYS A 66 6.33 17.29 -13.53
C LYS A 66 4.83 17.34 -13.24
N ALA A 67 4.37 18.40 -12.57
CA ALA A 67 3.00 18.54 -12.07
C ALA A 67 1.93 18.72 -13.16
N ASN A 68 2.31 18.85 -14.44
CA ASN A 68 1.39 19.14 -15.54
C ASN A 68 0.73 17.88 -16.16
N GLU A 69 0.98 16.69 -15.62
CA GLU A 69 0.31 15.47 -16.06
C GLU A 69 -0.92 15.18 -15.18
N THR A 70 -2.10 15.09 -15.79
CA THR A 70 -3.39 14.85 -15.14
C THR A 70 -3.69 13.36 -14.92
N GLN A 71 -2.66 12.53 -14.72
CA GLN A 71 -2.85 11.09 -14.63
C GLN A 71 -3.34 10.66 -13.24
N LYS A 72 -4.59 10.18 -13.19
CA LYS A 72 -5.31 9.75 -11.98
C LYS A 72 -5.13 8.25 -11.70
N GLN A 73 -3.90 7.74 -11.75
CA GLN A 73 -3.69 6.35 -11.33
C GLN A 73 -3.73 6.23 -9.83
N THR A 74 -4.49 5.25 -9.37
CA THR A 74 -4.64 4.88 -7.98
C THR A 74 -4.24 3.41 -7.82
N TYR A 75 -3.71 3.10 -6.64
CA TYR A 75 -3.08 1.85 -6.32
C TYR A 75 -3.79 1.19 -5.13
N TYR A 76 -3.60 -0.11 -4.96
CA TYR A 76 -3.87 -0.77 -3.68
C TYR A 76 -2.69 -0.56 -2.75
N VAL A 77 -2.77 0.39 -1.82
CA VAL A 77 -1.67 0.70 -0.89
C VAL A 77 -2.02 0.19 0.50
N PRO A 78 -1.34 -0.87 1.00
CA PRO A 78 -1.43 -1.21 2.42
C PRO A 78 -0.70 -0.13 3.20
N PHE A 79 -1.29 0.34 4.28
CA PHE A 79 -0.63 1.26 5.20
C PHE A 79 -0.61 0.70 6.60
N ASN A 80 0.44 1.08 7.33
CA ASN A 80 0.59 0.91 8.76
C ASN A 80 1.16 2.22 9.33
N TYR A 81 1.04 2.42 10.64
CA TYR A 81 1.57 3.61 11.30
C TYR A 81 2.04 3.31 12.72
N ALA A 82 3.09 4.00 13.13
CA ALA A 82 3.62 3.99 14.49
C ALA A 82 3.25 5.29 15.20
N GLN A 83 3.01 5.22 16.51
CA GLN A 83 2.77 6.38 17.37
C GLN A 83 3.69 6.39 18.60
N LYS A 84 4.42 5.30 18.82
CA LYS A 84 5.50 5.15 19.80
C LYS A 84 6.61 4.25 19.23
N PRO A 85 7.83 4.28 19.78
CA PRO A 85 8.97 3.53 19.25
C PRO A 85 8.74 2.02 19.12
N ASP A 86 8.00 1.40 20.06
CA ASP A 86 7.75 -0.05 20.01
C ASP A 86 6.84 -0.48 18.86
N ASP A 87 6.01 0.44 18.32
CA ASP A 87 5.07 0.10 17.24
C ASP A 87 5.80 -0.24 15.94
N PHE A 88 7.06 0.16 15.77
CA PHE A 88 7.87 -0.15 14.58
C PHE A 88 8.22 -1.63 14.47
N LYS A 89 8.09 -2.42 15.54
CA LYS A 89 8.36 -3.87 15.53
C LYS A 89 7.26 -4.69 14.86
N ASP A 90 6.04 -4.14 14.79
CA ASP A 90 4.90 -4.78 14.15
C ASP A 90 4.55 -4.07 12.83
N VAL A 91 4.93 -4.73 11.73
CA VAL A 91 4.70 -4.27 10.35
C VAL A 91 3.35 -4.72 9.78
N SER A 92 2.48 -5.34 10.59
CA SER A 92 1.16 -5.76 10.15
C SER A 92 0.37 -4.62 9.52
N VAL A 93 -0.37 -4.96 8.46
CA VAL A 93 -1.20 -3.99 7.73
C VAL A 93 -2.30 -3.48 8.65
N THR A 94 -2.39 -2.16 8.79
CA THR A 94 -3.43 -1.52 9.60
C THR A 94 -4.65 -1.17 8.78
N GLY A 95 -4.45 -0.78 7.52
CA GLY A 95 -5.54 -0.45 6.61
C GLY A 95 -5.10 -0.36 5.17
N TRP A 96 -6.03 0.00 4.29
CA TRP A 96 -5.82 0.06 2.85
C TRP A 96 -6.36 1.35 2.26
N LEU A 97 -5.57 1.95 1.37
CA LEU A 97 -6.09 2.79 0.30
C LEU A 97 -6.33 1.89 -0.91
N THR A 98 -7.49 2.01 -1.54
CA THR A 98 -7.84 1.22 -2.72
C THR A 98 -8.12 2.14 -3.91
N PRO A 99 -8.10 1.63 -5.15
CA PRO A 99 -8.37 2.46 -6.32
C PRO A 99 -9.74 3.15 -6.32
N ASP A 100 -10.76 2.51 -5.76
CA ASP A 100 -12.12 3.01 -5.59
C ASP A 100 -12.28 3.93 -4.36
N LYS A 101 -11.39 3.79 -3.38
CA LYS A 101 -11.37 4.61 -2.16
C LYS A 101 -9.97 5.20 -1.94
N PRO A 102 -9.56 6.20 -2.74
CA PRO A 102 -8.22 6.78 -2.68
C PRO A 102 -8.04 7.77 -1.52
N LEU A 103 -9.08 7.94 -0.69
CA LEU A 103 -9.09 8.74 0.53
C LEU A 103 -9.74 7.96 1.66
N VAL A 104 -9.09 7.93 2.82
CA VAL A 104 -9.61 7.32 4.04
C VAL A 104 -9.49 8.33 5.18
N ASP A 105 -10.61 8.60 5.86
CA ASP A 105 -10.60 9.19 7.19
C ASP A 105 -10.40 8.06 8.21
N TYR A 106 -9.29 8.11 8.94
CA TYR A 106 -8.87 7.07 9.86
C TYR A 106 -8.73 7.64 11.27
N ASP A 107 -9.44 7.03 12.21
CA ASP A 107 -9.32 7.37 13.62
C ASP A 107 -8.09 6.67 14.22
N ALA A 108 -6.96 7.38 14.17
CA ALA A 108 -5.72 6.94 14.77
C ALA A 108 -5.71 7.10 16.30
N LYS A 109 -6.75 7.70 16.93
CA LYS A 109 -6.83 7.95 18.37
C LYS A 109 -5.59 8.66 18.93
N LEU A 110 -5.11 9.67 18.21
CA LEU A 110 -3.87 10.38 18.55
C LEU A 110 -4.11 11.49 19.60
N ASP A 111 -3.33 11.47 20.67
CA ASP A 111 -3.26 12.60 21.62
C ASP A 111 -2.55 13.81 20.99
N ASP A 112 -2.92 15.02 21.38
CA ASP A 112 -2.47 16.31 20.81
C ASP A 112 -0.94 16.45 20.64
N LYS A 113 -0.15 15.88 21.55
CA LYS A 113 1.32 15.92 21.55
C LYS A 113 1.99 14.67 20.97
N GLN A 114 1.22 13.65 20.60
CA GLN A 114 1.74 12.40 20.06
C GLN A 114 2.12 12.56 18.59
N TRP A 115 3.18 11.94 18.11
CA TRP A 115 3.49 11.90 16.68
C TRP A 115 2.84 10.69 16.02
N VAL A 116 2.75 10.71 14.68
CA VAL A 116 2.36 9.54 13.89
C VAL A 116 3.28 9.44 12.68
N VAL A 117 3.85 8.25 12.45
CA VAL A 117 4.71 7.96 11.30
C VAL A 117 4.11 6.80 10.52
N PHE A 118 3.80 7.05 9.25
CA PHE A 118 3.27 6.05 8.33
C PHE A 118 4.39 5.31 7.60
N ASN A 119 4.09 4.10 7.13
CA ASN A 119 5.03 3.22 6.41
C ASN A 119 6.22 2.81 7.30
N LYS A 120 5.94 1.96 8.29
CA LYS A 120 6.94 1.37 9.19
C LYS A 120 7.96 0.55 8.36
N GLU A 121 9.24 0.63 8.73
CA GLU A 121 10.39 -0.05 8.12
C GLU A 121 10.92 0.49 6.76
N HIS A 122 10.55 1.70 6.36
CA HIS A 122 11.18 2.40 5.22
C HIS A 122 11.99 3.65 5.62
N PHE A 123 12.74 3.57 6.73
CA PHE A 123 13.77 4.54 7.12
C PHE A 123 15.09 3.85 7.42
#